data_AF-A0A0F9CCV1-F1
#
_entry.id   AF-A0A0F9CCV1-F1
#
_cell.length_a   1.000
_cell.length_b   1.000
_cell.length_c   1.000
_cell.angle_alpha   90.00
_cell.angle_beta   90.00
_cell.angle_gamma   90.00
#
_symmetry.space_group_name_H-M   'P 1'
#
loop_
_entity.id
_entity.type
_entity.pdbx_description
1 polymer ?
#
loop_
_entity_poly.entity_id
_entity_poly.type
_entity_poly.pdbx_seq_one_letter_code
_entity_poly.pdbx_strand_id
1 'polypeptide(L)'
;MKTILIDEEKLKDLYLVQKLSIVDCVKILCVSDTTIRRRLKKMNIDIRPCGEYTKDKNITDEQVVDLYWNQDLSLSQTAKKLGKSDGFVRKRLYKSGRGTRGLSESIRKIKGSDHISNEELIRLHDEEKWSCSKISQHFGKSREFVRQRFMVIGKARRRNVGEFNGSWKGGTKLTKEAIRTCARYKRWMDSVCSSQKHKSKISNELGNLHYHHIYPFSIIFRSSHTKHQILADTDQHLAIVHDTRFYDVENGIGLLEEEHLKIEASPQDAHPLWKIWQAYPDFAVSHGNLTHSDFSCFNDRGQIQPINYKIRKATCQDIKTILRYEHYLGTVPPHSLILTATIGKIIVGIAIFGRGANQYISKDTWELTRLCTPYYVVRPFSCEFLSQCCTYIKKNHNDIKHLIAYADSAVGHNGGVYRMAKWSKAGKTESSYMYFDPITFELKHKSCCRRIAGVDKTEKQISVERGLIKIQT
;
A
#
# COMPACT_ATOMS: atom_id res chain seq x y z
N MET A 1 21.21 -13.98 43.69
CA MET A 1 19.76 -14.24 43.90
C MET A 1 19.33 -13.61 45.21
N LYS A 2 18.27 -12.79 45.25
CA LYS A 2 17.74 -12.23 46.50
C LYS A 2 17.09 -13.34 47.32
N THR A 3 17.53 -13.51 48.57
CA THR A 3 16.91 -14.44 49.50
C THR A 3 15.57 -13.87 49.98
N ILE A 4 14.46 -14.45 49.53
CA ILE A 4 13.13 -14.07 50.02
C ILE A 4 12.99 -14.61 51.46
N LEU A 5 12.76 -13.70 52.41
CA LEU A 5 12.41 -14.01 53.79
C LEU A 5 10.94 -14.45 53.84
N ILE A 6 10.72 -15.69 54.27
CA ILE A 6 9.39 -16.24 54.53
C ILE A 6 9.31 -16.43 56.04
N ASP A 7 8.20 -16.00 56.64
CA ASP A 7 7.85 -16.30 58.02
C ASP A 7 7.60 -17.81 58.17
N GLU A 8 8.51 -18.49 58.86
CA GLU A 8 8.52 -19.95 59.01
C GLU A 8 7.34 -20.44 59.89
N GLU A 9 6.90 -19.65 60.87
CA GLU A 9 5.76 -19.99 61.71
C GLU A 9 4.44 -19.86 60.95
N LYS A 10 4.29 -18.80 60.15
CA LYS A 10 3.13 -18.65 59.26
C LYS A 10 3.03 -19.79 58.24
N LEU A 11 4.17 -20.27 57.70
CA LEU A 11 4.17 -21.41 56.79
C LEU A 11 3.76 -22.72 57.50
N LYS A 12 4.22 -22.95 58.74
CA LYS A 12 3.79 -24.10 59.55
C LYS A 12 2.29 -24.09 59.81
N ASP A 13 1.75 -22.94 60.21
CA ASP A 13 0.31 -22.78 60.48
C ASP A 13 -0.53 -23.09 59.24
N LEU A 14 -0.24 -22.43 58.10
CA LEU A 14 -0.94 -22.64 56.84
C LEU A 14 -0.90 -24.11 56.39
N TYR A 15 0.25 -24.77 56.54
CA TYR A 15 0.45 -26.11 56.00
C TYR A 15 -0.02 -27.24 56.94
N LEU A 16 0.33 -27.18 58.23
CA LEU A 16 0.04 -28.23 59.21
C LEU A 16 -1.32 -28.03 59.88
N VAL A 17 -1.61 -26.82 60.35
CA VAL A 17 -2.83 -26.51 61.12
C VAL A 17 -4.02 -26.35 60.18
N GLN A 18 -3.90 -25.46 59.19
CA GLN A 18 -4.98 -25.18 58.23
C GLN A 18 -5.06 -26.22 57.09
N LYS A 19 -4.11 -27.15 57.02
CA LYS A 19 -4.03 -28.23 56.02
C LYS A 19 -4.08 -27.76 54.56
N LEU A 20 -3.57 -26.56 54.26
CA LEU A 20 -3.57 -26.02 52.89
C LEU A 20 -2.57 -26.73 51.98
N SER A 21 -2.90 -26.80 50.69
CA SER A 21 -1.99 -27.34 49.68
C SER A 21 -0.77 -26.42 49.49
N ILE A 22 0.35 -26.98 49.01
CA ILE A 22 1.53 -26.16 48.68
C ILE A 22 1.17 -25.03 47.69
N VAL A 23 0.25 -25.28 46.75
CA VAL A 23 -0.19 -24.29 45.76
C VAL A 23 -0.94 -23.14 46.42
N ASP A 24 -1.73 -23.40 47.44
CA ASP A 24 -2.46 -22.35 48.15
C ASP A 24 -1.54 -21.59 49.10
N CYS A 25 -0.59 -22.27 49.75
CA CYS A 25 0.49 -21.62 50.49
C CYS A 25 1.32 -20.68 49.57
N VAL A 26 1.58 -21.09 48.32
CA VAL A 26 2.27 -20.28 47.29
C VAL A 26 1.50 -19.00 46.98
N LYS A 27 0.17 -19.08 46.82
CA LYS A 27 -0.67 -17.91 46.55
C LYS A 27 -0.72 -16.95 47.74
N ILE A 28 -0.85 -17.48 48.96
CA ILE A 28 -0.95 -16.68 50.18
C ILE A 28 0.38 -16.00 50.52
N LEU A 29 1.50 -16.70 50.32
CA LEU A 29 2.83 -16.21 50.66
C LEU A 29 3.55 -15.54 49.49
N CYS A 30 2.96 -15.53 48.28
CA CYS A 30 3.50 -14.94 47.06
C CYS A 30 4.93 -15.42 46.72
N VAL A 31 5.20 -16.73 46.88
CA VAL A 31 6.52 -17.34 46.64
C VAL A 31 6.42 -18.57 45.76
N SER A 32 7.54 -18.99 45.14
CA SER A 32 7.55 -20.21 44.32
C SER A 32 7.28 -21.47 45.14
N ASP A 33 6.70 -22.48 44.48
CA ASP A 33 6.44 -23.81 45.07
C ASP A 33 7.74 -24.48 45.55
N THR A 34 8.82 -24.30 44.81
CA THR A 34 10.16 -24.80 45.12
C THR A 34 10.69 -24.16 46.40
N THR A 35 10.42 -22.87 46.60
CA THR A 35 10.77 -22.17 47.84
C THR A 35 10.04 -22.76 49.04
N ILE A 36 8.72 -22.98 48.91
CA ILE A 36 7.91 -23.61 49.98
C ILE A 36 8.42 -25.00 50.31
N ARG A 37 8.63 -25.87 49.31
CA ARG A 37 9.16 -27.24 49.51
C ARG A 37 10.51 -27.23 50.22
N ARG A 38 11.43 -26.35 49.80
CA ARG A 38 12.74 -26.24 50.42
C ARG A 38 12.65 -25.78 51.87
N ARG A 39 11.73 -24.85 52.19
CA ARG A 39 11.50 -24.38 53.56
C ARG A 39 10.88 -25.47 54.45
N LEU A 40 9.85 -26.17 53.97
CA LEU A 40 9.27 -27.31 54.67
C LEU A 40 10.33 -28.38 54.98
N LYS A 41 11.18 -28.73 54.00
CA LYS A 41 12.28 -29.67 54.20
C LYS A 41 13.32 -29.14 55.20
N LYS A 42 13.67 -27.85 55.15
CA LYS A 42 14.60 -27.22 56.11
C LYS A 42 14.07 -27.28 57.55
N MET A 43 12.76 -27.23 57.73
CA MET A 43 12.08 -27.34 59.02
C MET A 43 11.81 -28.80 59.44
N ASN A 44 12.31 -29.80 58.70
CA ASN A 44 12.02 -31.22 58.90
C ASN A 44 10.51 -31.56 58.88
N ILE A 45 9.74 -30.89 58.03
CA ILE A 45 8.31 -31.18 57.82
C ILE A 45 8.14 -32.02 56.56
N ASP A 46 7.51 -33.19 56.71
CA ASP A 46 7.24 -34.08 55.58
C ASP A 46 6.27 -33.46 54.57
N ILE A 47 6.69 -33.49 53.30
CA ILE A 47 5.89 -33.00 52.20
C ILE A 47 4.86 -34.07 51.85
N ARG A 48 3.57 -33.72 51.98
CA ARG A 48 2.44 -34.59 51.67
C ARG A 48 2.52 -34.99 50.20
N PRO A 49 2.39 -36.29 49.87
CA PRO A 49 2.51 -36.77 48.50
C PRO A 49 1.51 -36.06 47.59
N CYS A 50 1.98 -35.71 46.39
CA CYS A 50 1.17 -35.05 45.37
C CYS A 50 0.04 -35.98 44.93
N GLY A 51 -1.13 -35.88 45.55
CA GLY A 51 -2.30 -36.72 45.25
C GLY A 51 -3.21 -37.04 46.44
N GLU A 52 -2.77 -36.86 47.69
CA GLU A 52 -3.62 -37.19 48.85
C GLU A 52 -4.86 -36.29 48.99
N TYR A 53 -4.81 -35.05 48.50
CA TYR A 53 -5.90 -34.07 48.59
C TYR A 53 -7.03 -34.25 47.58
N THR A 54 -6.91 -35.15 46.60
CA THR A 54 -7.88 -35.26 45.49
C THR A 54 -8.40 -36.67 45.29
N LYS A 55 -8.42 -37.49 46.35
CA LYS A 55 -9.29 -38.68 46.39
C LYS A 55 -10.75 -38.25 46.64
N ASP A 56 -11.30 -37.41 45.77
CA ASP A 56 -12.74 -37.35 45.58
C ASP A 56 -13.13 -38.70 44.98
N LYS A 57 -13.57 -39.62 45.85
CA LYS A 57 -13.91 -41.00 45.48
C LYS A 57 -15.15 -41.12 44.60
N ASN A 58 -15.81 -40.01 44.23
CA ASN A 58 -17.18 -40.06 43.70
C ASN A 58 -17.33 -39.76 42.20
N ILE A 59 -16.25 -39.55 41.42
CA ILE A 59 -16.37 -39.41 39.95
C ILE A 59 -16.15 -40.77 39.26
N THR A 60 -17.20 -41.31 38.66
CA THR A 60 -17.16 -42.58 37.93
C THR A 60 -16.69 -42.38 36.48
N ASP A 61 -16.20 -43.46 35.85
CA ASP A 61 -15.75 -43.42 34.45
C ASP A 61 -16.95 -43.11 33.51
N GLU A 62 -18.15 -43.59 33.86
CA GLU A 62 -19.41 -43.40 33.15
C GLU A 62 -19.86 -41.94 33.14
N GLN A 63 -19.71 -41.22 34.26
CA GLN A 63 -20.03 -39.78 34.32
C GLN A 63 -19.13 -38.95 33.38
N VAL A 64 -17.85 -39.32 33.27
CA VAL A 64 -16.92 -38.66 32.34
C VAL A 64 -17.31 -38.96 30.89
N VAL A 65 -17.68 -40.20 30.59
CA VAL A 65 -18.16 -40.61 29.26
C VAL A 65 -19.46 -39.89 28.91
N ASP A 66 -20.42 -39.79 29.83
CA ASP A 66 -21.70 -39.14 29.58
C ASP A 66 -21.54 -37.64 29.27
N LEU A 67 -20.81 -36.91 30.13
CA LEU A 67 -20.53 -35.49 29.91
C LEU A 67 -19.79 -35.24 28.59
N TYR A 68 -18.79 -36.07 28.28
CA TYR A 68 -18.00 -35.90 27.08
C TYR A 68 -18.80 -36.33 25.85
N TRP A 69 -19.13 -37.62 25.72
CA TRP A 69 -19.71 -38.24 24.51
C TRP A 69 -21.21 -37.98 24.32
N ASN A 70 -22.01 -38.04 25.37
CA ASN A 70 -23.48 -37.95 25.25
C ASN A 70 -23.97 -36.50 25.32
N GLN A 71 -23.38 -35.69 26.20
CA GLN A 71 -23.72 -34.25 26.33
C GLN A 71 -22.88 -33.35 25.42
N ASP A 72 -22.05 -33.94 24.56
CA ASP A 72 -21.25 -33.25 23.55
C ASP A 72 -20.32 -32.12 24.07
N LEU A 73 -19.90 -32.20 25.33
CA LEU A 73 -18.95 -31.23 25.89
C LEU A 73 -17.52 -31.45 25.37
N SER A 74 -16.75 -30.38 25.31
CA SER A 74 -15.29 -30.45 25.10
C SER A 74 -14.57 -30.99 26.34
N LEU A 75 -13.29 -31.39 26.19
CA LEU A 75 -12.47 -31.83 27.33
C LEU A 75 -12.42 -30.79 28.44
N SER A 76 -12.24 -29.51 28.08
CA SER A 76 -12.14 -28.41 29.05
C SER A 76 -13.48 -28.11 29.73
N GLN A 77 -14.59 -28.14 28.99
CA GLN A 77 -15.93 -27.98 29.58
C GLN A 77 -16.27 -29.13 30.53
N THR A 78 -15.94 -30.36 30.13
CA THR A 78 -16.12 -31.56 30.96
C THR A 78 -15.27 -31.45 32.24
N ALA A 79 -14.01 -31.06 32.10
CA ALA A 79 -13.08 -30.86 33.22
C ALA A 79 -13.58 -29.79 34.19
N LYS A 80 -14.03 -28.63 33.67
CA LYS A 80 -14.61 -27.55 34.45
C LYS A 80 -15.87 -28.00 35.21
N LYS A 81 -16.77 -28.73 34.55
CA LYS A 81 -18.02 -29.23 35.16
C LYS A 81 -17.76 -30.25 36.27
N LEU A 82 -16.66 -31.01 36.17
CA LEU A 82 -16.22 -31.98 37.16
C LEU A 82 -15.30 -31.40 38.25
N GLY A 83 -14.87 -30.15 38.13
CA GLY A 83 -13.85 -29.56 39.01
C GLY A 83 -12.49 -30.27 38.91
N LYS A 84 -12.13 -30.79 37.73
CA LYS A 84 -10.89 -31.53 37.46
C LYS A 84 -10.12 -30.90 36.28
N SER A 85 -8.96 -31.47 35.96
CA SER A 85 -8.13 -31.06 34.82
C SER A 85 -8.49 -31.83 33.53
N ASP A 86 -8.18 -31.26 32.37
CA ASP A 86 -8.35 -31.91 31.06
C ASP A 86 -7.62 -33.25 30.97
N GLY A 87 -6.44 -33.34 31.60
CA GLY A 87 -5.67 -34.58 31.68
C GLY A 87 -6.38 -35.69 32.48
N PHE A 88 -7.11 -35.32 33.55
CA PHE A 88 -7.94 -36.26 34.29
C PHE A 88 -9.06 -36.81 33.41
N VAL A 89 -9.79 -35.94 32.72
CA VAL A 89 -10.88 -36.33 31.80
C VAL A 89 -10.34 -37.26 30.71
N ARG A 90 -9.23 -36.88 30.07
CA ARG A 90 -8.58 -37.71 29.03
C ARG A 90 -8.23 -39.10 29.57
N LYS A 91 -7.54 -39.18 30.71
CA LYS A 91 -7.12 -40.47 31.30
C LYS A 91 -8.33 -41.35 31.63
N ARG A 92 -9.41 -40.77 32.14
CA ARG A 92 -10.67 -41.46 32.46
C ARG A 92 -11.39 -41.97 31.21
N LEU A 93 -11.44 -41.18 30.13
CA LEU A 93 -11.98 -41.60 28.84
C LEU A 93 -11.20 -42.77 28.20
N TYR A 94 -9.87 -42.80 28.35
CA TYR A 94 -9.08 -43.95 27.91
C TYR A 94 -9.31 -45.17 28.79
N LYS A 95 -9.41 -44.97 30.11
CA LYS A 95 -9.70 -46.04 31.07
C LYS A 95 -11.07 -46.69 30.83
N SER A 96 -12.07 -45.93 30.39
CA SER A 96 -13.39 -46.45 30.03
C SER A 96 -13.46 -47.14 28.66
N GLY A 97 -12.35 -47.21 27.92
CA GLY A 97 -12.29 -47.83 26.59
C GLY A 97 -12.87 -47.00 25.45
N ARG A 98 -13.37 -45.78 25.71
CA ARG A 98 -13.99 -44.91 24.69
C ARG A 98 -13.00 -43.95 24.02
N GLY A 99 -11.89 -43.62 24.69
CA GLY A 99 -10.91 -42.65 24.19
C GLY A 99 -11.49 -41.24 24.00
N THR A 100 -10.70 -40.37 23.39
CA THR A 100 -11.15 -39.02 22.99
C THR A 100 -11.62 -39.00 21.54
N ARG A 101 -12.55 -38.10 21.19
CA ARG A 101 -12.95 -37.85 19.80
C ARG A 101 -11.73 -37.57 18.92
N GLY A 102 -11.76 -38.08 17.70
CA GLY A 102 -10.78 -37.72 16.68
C GLY A 102 -10.84 -36.23 16.33
N LEU A 103 -9.76 -35.69 15.77
CA LEU A 103 -9.69 -34.28 15.35
C LEU A 103 -10.84 -33.93 14.38
N SER A 104 -11.13 -34.81 13.41
CA SER A 104 -12.21 -34.63 12.43
C SER A 104 -13.60 -34.62 13.08
N GLU A 105 -13.80 -35.41 14.12
CA GLU A 105 -15.09 -35.55 14.82
C GLU A 105 -15.33 -34.38 15.79
N SER A 106 -14.28 -33.91 16.47
CA SER A 106 -14.35 -32.69 17.28
C SER A 106 -14.64 -31.45 16.43
N ILE A 107 -14.07 -31.39 15.21
CA ILE A 107 -14.30 -30.29 14.26
C ILE A 107 -15.73 -30.29 13.72
N ARG A 108 -16.33 -31.47 13.44
CA ARG A 108 -17.72 -31.58 12.97
C ARG A 108 -18.72 -31.07 14.00
N LYS A 109 -18.57 -31.45 15.28
CA LYS A 109 -19.56 -31.14 16.32
C LYS A 109 -19.46 -29.72 16.91
N ILE A 110 -18.24 -29.15 17.00
CA ILE A 110 -18.06 -27.75 17.45
C ILE A 110 -18.70 -26.76 16.45
N LYS A 111 -18.98 -27.20 15.22
CA LYS A 111 -19.48 -26.35 14.13
C LYS A 111 -20.91 -26.69 13.71
N GLY A 112 -21.85 -26.59 14.64
CA GLY A 112 -23.29 -26.42 14.33
C GLY A 112 -23.60 -25.07 13.62
N SER A 113 -22.74 -24.60 12.72
CA SER A 113 -22.84 -23.31 12.01
C SER A 113 -22.52 -23.41 10.51
N ASP A 114 -22.67 -24.61 9.94
CA ASP A 114 -22.47 -24.92 8.52
C ASP A 114 -23.71 -24.52 7.68
N HIS A 115 -24.20 -23.29 7.81
CA HIS A 115 -25.24 -22.74 6.92
C HIS A 115 -24.73 -22.42 5.50
N ILE A 116 -23.48 -22.77 5.19
CA ILE A 116 -22.88 -22.48 3.90
C ILE A 116 -22.92 -23.76 3.06
N SER A 117 -23.83 -23.78 2.08
CA SER A 117 -23.90 -24.89 1.12
C SER A 117 -22.66 -24.93 0.24
N ASN A 118 -22.35 -26.10 -0.31
CA ASN A 118 -21.22 -26.24 -1.23
C ASN A 118 -21.46 -25.45 -2.51
N GLU A 119 -22.72 -25.41 -2.94
CA GLU A 119 -23.22 -24.69 -4.11
C GLU A 119 -22.96 -23.19 -3.94
N GLU A 120 -23.24 -22.63 -2.76
CA GLU A 120 -23.01 -21.21 -2.49
C GLU A 120 -21.51 -20.86 -2.46
N LEU A 121 -20.66 -21.74 -1.89
CA LEU A 121 -19.21 -21.55 -1.94
C LEU A 121 -18.67 -21.58 -3.39
N ILE A 122 -19.19 -22.50 -4.22
CA ILE A 122 -18.81 -22.61 -5.62
C ILE A 122 -19.27 -21.37 -6.38
N ARG A 123 -20.53 -20.93 -6.21
CA ARG A 123 -21.11 -19.73 -6.83
C ARG A 123 -20.28 -18.48 -6.53
N LEU A 124 -20.04 -18.19 -5.26
CA LEU A 124 -19.24 -17.03 -4.82
C LEU A 124 -17.81 -17.08 -5.36
N HIS A 125 -17.22 -18.27 -5.43
CA HIS A 125 -15.86 -18.44 -5.93
C HIS A 125 -15.78 -18.30 -7.46
N ASP A 126 -16.59 -19.06 -8.20
CA ASP A 126 -16.47 -19.22 -9.64
C ASP A 126 -17.22 -18.17 -10.45
N GLU A 127 -18.41 -17.80 -10.03
CA GLU A 127 -19.25 -16.83 -10.73
C GLU A 127 -18.89 -15.42 -10.27
N GLU A 128 -18.90 -15.17 -8.96
CA GLU A 128 -18.62 -13.83 -8.42
C GLU A 128 -17.13 -13.51 -8.29
N LYS A 129 -16.25 -14.49 -8.55
CA LYS A 129 -14.79 -14.36 -8.47
C LYS A 129 -14.27 -13.94 -7.08
N TRP A 130 -14.98 -14.21 -6.00
CA TRP A 130 -14.52 -13.84 -4.67
C TRP A 130 -13.30 -14.67 -4.24
N SER A 131 -12.35 -14.02 -3.57
CA SER A 131 -11.23 -14.70 -2.95
C SER A 131 -11.68 -15.46 -1.69
N CYS A 132 -10.94 -16.49 -1.28
CA CYS A 132 -11.21 -17.18 0.00
C CYS A 132 -11.27 -16.22 1.19
N SER A 133 -10.54 -15.10 1.15
CA SER A 133 -10.56 -14.10 2.22
C SER A 133 -11.86 -13.30 2.24
N LYS A 134 -12.39 -12.95 1.07
CA LYS A 134 -13.66 -12.23 0.95
C LYS A 134 -14.83 -13.14 1.36
N ILE A 135 -14.82 -14.39 0.88
CA ILE A 135 -15.78 -15.42 1.29
C ILE A 135 -15.72 -15.63 2.80
N SER A 136 -14.52 -15.72 3.39
CA SER A 136 -14.38 -15.93 4.83
C SER A 136 -14.92 -14.75 5.64
N GLN A 137 -14.65 -13.52 5.21
CA GLN A 137 -15.19 -12.31 5.84
C GLN A 137 -16.72 -12.26 5.74
N HIS A 138 -17.28 -12.59 4.57
CA HIS A 138 -18.72 -12.59 4.34
C HIS A 138 -19.47 -13.54 5.29
N PHE A 139 -18.94 -14.74 5.51
CA PHE A 139 -19.57 -15.72 6.40
C PHE A 139 -19.08 -15.67 7.86
N GLY A 140 -18.23 -14.70 8.21
CA GLY A 140 -17.62 -14.63 9.55
C GLY A 140 -16.80 -15.87 9.91
N LYS A 141 -16.17 -16.50 8.91
CA LYS A 141 -15.33 -17.70 9.08
C LYS A 141 -13.85 -17.37 8.88
N SER A 142 -12.98 -18.28 9.29
CA SER A 142 -11.56 -18.16 8.98
C SER A 142 -11.29 -18.49 7.52
N ARG A 143 -10.24 -17.88 6.94
CA ARG A 143 -9.78 -18.20 5.58
C ARG A 143 -9.43 -19.68 5.41
N GLU A 144 -8.88 -20.30 6.45
CA GLU A 144 -8.53 -21.72 6.46
C GLU A 144 -9.77 -22.62 6.39
N PHE A 145 -10.87 -22.22 7.03
CA PHE A 145 -12.13 -22.95 6.95
C PHE A 145 -12.63 -23.02 5.50
N VAL A 146 -12.69 -21.88 4.80
CA VAL A 146 -13.11 -21.83 3.39
C VAL A 146 -12.18 -22.67 2.51
N ARG A 147 -10.87 -22.65 2.79
CA ARG A 147 -9.88 -23.45 2.07
C ARG A 147 -10.13 -24.95 2.25
N GLN A 148 -10.34 -25.40 3.48
CA GLN A 148 -10.62 -26.81 3.77
C GLN A 148 -11.94 -27.27 3.13
N ARG A 149 -12.97 -26.40 3.10
CA ARG A 149 -14.22 -26.72 2.39
C ARG A 149 -13.99 -26.93 0.89
N PHE A 150 -13.24 -26.05 0.22
CA PHE A 150 -12.91 -26.26 -1.19
C PHE A 150 -12.13 -27.56 -1.43
N MET A 151 -11.21 -27.93 -0.52
CA MET A 151 -10.51 -29.21 -0.60
C MET A 151 -11.46 -30.41 -0.49
N VAL A 152 -12.39 -30.38 0.48
CA VAL A 152 -13.38 -31.45 0.67
C VAL A 152 -14.33 -31.57 -0.53
N ILE A 153 -14.68 -30.44 -1.16
CA ILE A 153 -15.51 -30.39 -2.38
C ILE A 153 -14.72 -30.87 -3.62
N GLY A 154 -13.40 -31.09 -3.51
CA GLY A 154 -12.55 -31.42 -4.66
C GLY A 154 -12.30 -30.22 -5.58
N LYS A 155 -12.57 -29.00 -5.12
CA LYS A 155 -12.35 -27.79 -5.90
C LYS A 155 -10.87 -27.40 -5.84
N ALA A 156 -10.19 -27.52 -6.98
CA ALA A 156 -8.80 -27.10 -7.10
C ALA A 156 -8.64 -25.62 -6.75
N ARG A 157 -7.58 -25.31 -6.00
CA ARG A 157 -7.24 -23.92 -5.65
C ARG A 157 -7.03 -23.12 -6.93
N ARG A 158 -7.76 -22.01 -7.10
CA ARG A 158 -7.45 -21.05 -8.16
C ARG A 158 -6.00 -20.59 -7.99
N ARG A 159 -5.19 -20.78 -9.04
CA ARG A 159 -3.80 -20.31 -9.02
C ARG A 159 -3.83 -18.82 -8.73
N ASN A 160 -3.06 -18.38 -7.75
CA ASN A 160 -2.95 -16.98 -7.35
C ASN A 160 -2.06 -16.23 -8.35
N VAL A 161 -2.49 -16.21 -9.61
CA VAL A 161 -1.84 -15.60 -10.77
C VAL A 161 -2.88 -14.79 -11.53
N GLY A 162 -2.44 -13.81 -12.30
CA GLY A 162 -3.38 -12.94 -13.01
C GLY A 162 -4.31 -12.20 -12.05
N GLU A 163 -5.52 -11.87 -12.49
CA GLU A 163 -6.56 -11.15 -11.74
C GLU A 163 -6.92 -11.70 -10.37
N PHE A 164 -6.58 -12.97 -10.13
CA PHE A 164 -6.87 -13.66 -8.88
C PHE A 164 -5.77 -13.50 -7.83
N ASN A 165 -4.62 -12.92 -8.19
CA ASN A 165 -3.62 -12.52 -7.22
C ASN A 165 -3.97 -11.15 -6.64
N GLY A 166 -4.10 -11.03 -5.31
CA GLY A 166 -4.32 -9.73 -4.65
C GLY A 166 -3.21 -8.70 -4.90
N SER A 167 -2.04 -9.12 -5.38
CA SER A 167 -0.95 -8.25 -5.85
C SER A 167 -0.92 -8.06 -7.37
N TRP A 168 -1.91 -8.58 -8.10
CA TRP A 168 -2.02 -8.39 -9.54
C TRP A 168 -2.36 -6.96 -9.87
N LYS A 169 -1.40 -6.30 -10.49
CA LYS A 169 -1.54 -4.94 -10.98
C LYS A 169 -2.07 -5.01 -12.42
N GLY A 170 -3.28 -5.53 -12.64
CA GLY A 170 -4.05 -5.37 -13.89
C GLY A 170 -3.30 -5.65 -15.20
N GLY A 171 -2.58 -6.76 -15.33
CA GLY A 171 -1.88 -7.07 -16.59
C GLY A 171 -0.73 -6.12 -16.94
N THR A 172 -0.25 -5.30 -16.00
CA THR A 172 0.83 -4.33 -16.25
C THR A 172 2.09 -4.93 -16.88
N LYS A 173 2.39 -6.22 -16.67
CA LYS A 173 3.49 -6.89 -17.40
C LYS A 173 3.26 -6.86 -18.91
N LEU A 174 2.06 -7.23 -19.37
CA LEU A 174 1.70 -7.22 -20.79
C LEU A 174 1.76 -5.80 -21.35
N THR A 175 1.28 -4.79 -20.62
CA THR A 175 1.38 -3.38 -21.04
C THR A 175 2.84 -2.92 -21.18
N LYS A 176 3.69 -3.27 -20.21
CA LYS A 176 5.12 -2.91 -20.27
C LYS A 176 5.84 -3.61 -21.42
N GLU A 177 5.51 -4.87 -21.65
CA GLU A 177 6.03 -5.65 -22.77
C GLU A 177 5.57 -5.06 -24.10
N ALA A 178 4.28 -4.75 -24.25
CA ALA A 178 3.71 -4.10 -25.43
C ALA A 178 4.39 -2.75 -25.74
N ILE A 179 4.67 -1.92 -24.73
CA ILE A 179 5.43 -0.68 -24.94
C ILE A 179 6.82 -1.00 -25.52
N ARG A 180 7.54 -1.99 -24.99
CA ARG A 180 8.93 -2.30 -25.38
C ARG A 180 9.04 -3.08 -26.69
N THR A 181 8.00 -3.79 -27.11
CA THR A 181 8.04 -4.60 -28.34
C THR A 181 7.40 -3.89 -29.53
N CYS A 182 6.69 -2.77 -29.32
CA CYS A 182 6.03 -2.05 -30.41
C CYS A 182 7.02 -1.34 -31.36
N ALA A 183 6.56 -1.09 -32.59
CA ALA A 183 7.35 -0.37 -33.60
C ALA A 183 7.71 1.08 -33.20
N ARG A 184 6.96 1.72 -32.31
CA ARG A 184 7.29 3.07 -31.81
C ARG A 184 8.53 3.04 -30.92
N TYR A 185 8.70 2.00 -30.10
CA TYR A 185 9.88 1.85 -29.25
C TYR A 185 11.14 1.61 -30.07
N LYS A 186 11.07 0.78 -31.11
CA LYS A 186 12.19 0.60 -32.06
C LYS A 186 12.60 1.92 -32.71
N ARG A 187 11.63 2.66 -33.27
CA ARG A 187 11.89 4.00 -33.85
C ARG A 187 12.47 4.99 -32.84
N TRP A 188 12.02 4.93 -31.59
CA TRP A 188 12.58 5.75 -30.52
C TRP A 188 14.05 5.40 -30.26
N MET A 189 14.40 4.11 -30.14
CA MET A 189 15.81 3.69 -30.01
C MET A 189 16.66 4.16 -31.19
N ASP A 190 16.18 4.01 -32.42
CA ASP A 190 16.89 4.48 -33.63
C ASP A 190 17.11 6.01 -33.61
N SER A 191 16.10 6.75 -33.13
CA SER A 191 16.16 8.21 -33.02
C SER A 191 17.15 8.66 -31.95
N VAL A 192 17.18 7.98 -30.81
CA VAL A 192 18.15 8.23 -29.72
C VAL A 192 19.57 7.89 -30.19
N CYS A 193 19.73 6.75 -30.87
CA CYS A 193 21.00 6.35 -31.47
C CYS A 193 21.53 7.42 -32.44
N SER A 194 20.65 7.90 -33.32
CA SER A 194 20.97 8.94 -34.31
C SER A 194 21.32 10.27 -33.65
N SER A 195 20.56 10.71 -32.63
CA SER A 195 20.83 11.98 -31.93
C SER A 195 22.16 11.97 -31.18
N GLN A 196 22.61 10.79 -30.74
CA GLN A 196 23.90 10.58 -30.07
C GLN A 196 25.04 10.22 -31.04
N LYS A 197 24.79 10.24 -32.37
CA LYS A 197 25.77 9.87 -33.40
C LYS A 197 26.41 8.50 -33.14
N HIS A 198 25.61 7.53 -32.68
CA HIS A 198 26.05 6.16 -32.34
C HIS A 198 27.10 6.07 -31.23
N LYS A 199 27.25 7.11 -30.41
CA LYS A 199 28.20 7.14 -29.30
C LYS A 199 27.49 7.04 -27.96
N SER A 200 28.15 6.45 -26.97
CA SER A 200 27.67 6.50 -25.59
C SER A 200 27.60 7.95 -25.11
N LYS A 201 26.55 8.25 -24.33
CA LYS A 201 26.42 9.57 -23.70
C LYS A 201 27.46 9.82 -22.60
N ILE A 202 28.02 8.76 -21.99
CA ILE A 202 28.98 8.88 -20.88
C ILE A 202 30.41 8.95 -21.43
N SER A 203 30.90 7.90 -22.08
CA SER A 203 32.28 7.86 -22.59
C SER A 203 32.49 8.62 -23.91
N ASN A 204 31.42 8.93 -24.65
CA ASN A 204 31.50 9.46 -26.03
C ASN A 204 32.22 8.52 -27.02
N GLU A 205 32.27 7.22 -26.70
CA GLU A 205 32.85 6.18 -27.55
C GLU A 205 31.80 5.48 -28.40
N LEU A 206 32.22 4.93 -29.54
CA LEU A 206 31.38 4.10 -30.42
C LEU A 206 31.28 2.68 -29.88
N GLY A 207 30.11 2.04 -30.02
CA GLY A 207 29.94 0.62 -29.69
C GLY A 207 28.49 0.15 -29.69
N ASN A 208 28.26 -1.04 -29.13
CA ASN A 208 26.91 -1.58 -28.94
C ASN A 208 26.21 -0.84 -27.80
N LEU A 209 25.20 -0.04 -28.16
CA LEU A 209 24.48 0.80 -27.21
C LEU A 209 23.26 0.09 -26.63
N HIS A 210 23.13 0.16 -25.31
CA HIS A 210 21.94 -0.16 -24.52
C HIS A 210 21.15 1.12 -24.27
N TYR A 211 19.86 1.12 -24.64
CA TYR A 211 19.01 2.30 -24.56
C TYR A 211 18.13 2.32 -23.32
N HIS A 212 18.13 3.45 -22.63
CA HIS A 212 17.35 3.69 -21.43
C HIS A 212 16.53 4.98 -21.53
N HIS A 213 15.51 5.08 -20.69
CA HIS A 213 14.84 6.36 -20.46
C HIS A 213 15.58 7.14 -19.38
N ILE A 214 15.86 8.42 -19.64
CA ILE A 214 16.45 9.36 -18.66
C ILE A 214 15.50 9.53 -17.47
N TYR A 215 14.21 9.68 -17.75
CA TYR A 215 13.12 9.65 -16.79
C TYR A 215 12.63 8.20 -16.64
N PRO A 216 12.70 7.57 -15.46
CA PRO A 216 12.45 6.15 -15.33
C PRO A 216 11.11 5.73 -15.89
N PHE A 217 11.16 4.73 -16.75
CA PHE A 217 10.02 4.09 -17.38
C PHE A 217 8.90 3.76 -16.37
N SER A 218 9.25 3.32 -15.17
CA SER A 218 8.29 2.99 -14.10
C SER A 218 7.46 4.19 -13.64
N ILE A 219 8.02 5.40 -13.68
CA ILE A 219 7.37 6.63 -13.23
C ILE A 219 6.45 7.16 -14.33
N ILE A 220 6.91 7.17 -15.59
CA ILE A 220 6.05 7.44 -16.77
C ILE A 220 4.85 6.49 -16.76
N PHE A 221 5.11 5.20 -16.56
CA PHE A 221 4.09 4.17 -16.54
C PHE A 221 3.06 4.36 -15.43
N ARG A 222 3.51 4.68 -14.21
CA ARG A 222 2.58 4.97 -13.10
C ARG A 222 1.78 6.24 -13.34
N SER A 223 2.42 7.30 -13.83
CA SER A 223 1.80 8.58 -14.17
C SER A 223 0.72 8.39 -15.24
N SER A 224 1.04 7.65 -16.31
CA SER A 224 0.12 7.25 -17.37
C SER A 224 -1.03 6.41 -16.83
N HIS A 225 -0.75 5.37 -16.03
CA HIS A 225 -1.78 4.55 -15.43
C HIS A 225 -2.74 5.35 -14.55
N THR A 226 -2.24 6.34 -13.79
CA THR A 226 -3.06 7.22 -12.96
C THR A 226 -3.95 8.11 -13.82
N LYS A 227 -3.39 8.69 -14.89
CA LYS A 227 -4.12 9.53 -15.84
C LYS A 227 -5.25 8.76 -16.53
N HIS A 228 -5.04 7.49 -16.85
CA HIS A 228 -5.95 6.67 -17.66
C HIS A 228 -6.82 5.70 -16.83
N GLN A 229 -6.84 5.82 -15.50
CA GLN A 229 -7.60 4.91 -14.62
C GLN A 229 -9.12 4.95 -14.79
N ILE A 230 -9.64 6.00 -15.43
CA ILE A 230 -11.08 6.16 -15.69
C ILE A 230 -11.56 5.39 -16.93
N LEU A 231 -10.63 4.86 -17.72
CA LEU A 231 -10.94 4.09 -18.93
C LEU A 231 -11.21 2.63 -18.56
N ALA A 232 -11.98 1.93 -19.41
CA ALA A 232 -12.06 0.48 -19.34
C ALA A 232 -10.67 -0.15 -19.56
N ASP A 233 -10.40 -1.33 -19.00
CA ASP A 233 -9.07 -1.96 -19.00
C ASP A 233 -8.43 -2.05 -20.40
N THR A 234 -9.23 -2.34 -21.44
CA THR A 234 -8.78 -2.42 -22.84
C THR A 234 -8.31 -1.06 -23.36
N ASP A 235 -9.10 -0.01 -23.14
CA ASP A 235 -8.79 1.35 -23.60
C ASP A 235 -7.66 1.96 -22.78
N GLN A 236 -7.62 1.67 -21.47
CA GLN A 236 -6.53 2.06 -20.59
C GLN A 236 -5.20 1.49 -21.09
N HIS A 237 -5.16 0.19 -21.42
CA HIS A 237 -3.96 -0.45 -21.94
C HIS A 237 -3.46 0.24 -23.22
N LEU A 238 -4.36 0.46 -24.18
CA LEU A 238 -4.04 1.14 -25.44
C LEU A 238 -3.53 2.56 -25.20
N ALA A 239 -4.21 3.32 -24.34
CA ALA A 239 -3.80 4.69 -23.99
C ALA A 239 -2.40 4.75 -23.35
N ILE A 240 -2.08 3.83 -22.45
CA ILE A 240 -0.76 3.75 -21.84
C ILE A 240 0.31 3.38 -22.88
N VAL A 241 0.04 2.40 -23.75
CA VAL A 241 0.98 2.00 -24.82
C VAL A 241 1.24 3.15 -25.79
N HIS A 242 0.26 4.04 -26.00
CA HIS A 242 0.38 5.16 -26.91
C HIS A 242 0.90 6.47 -26.29
N ASP A 243 1.15 6.48 -24.98
CA ASP A 243 1.67 7.65 -24.27
C ASP A 243 3.02 8.11 -24.84
N THR A 244 3.03 9.33 -25.38
CA THR A 244 4.18 9.89 -26.11
C THR A 244 5.42 10.06 -25.25
N ARG A 245 5.29 10.12 -23.92
CA ARG A 245 6.42 10.26 -22.99
C ARG A 245 7.37 9.07 -23.01
N PHE A 246 6.90 7.87 -23.39
CA PHE A 246 7.77 6.70 -23.59
C PHE A 246 8.63 6.78 -24.84
N TYR A 247 8.30 7.68 -25.77
CA TYR A 247 8.93 7.77 -27.09
C TYR A 247 9.55 9.16 -27.32
N ASP A 248 9.73 9.93 -26.25
CA ASP A 248 10.42 11.21 -26.31
C ASP A 248 11.92 10.97 -26.49
N VAL A 249 12.47 11.44 -27.62
CA VAL A 249 13.89 11.26 -27.96
C VAL A 249 14.79 11.97 -26.95
N GLU A 250 14.34 13.12 -26.44
CA GLU A 250 15.04 13.89 -25.39
C GLU A 250 15.04 13.15 -24.05
N ASN A 251 14.18 12.15 -23.89
CA ASN A 251 14.12 11.29 -22.73
C ASN A 251 14.85 9.96 -22.94
N GLY A 252 15.60 9.81 -24.03
CA GLY A 252 16.34 8.59 -24.32
C GLY A 252 17.84 8.77 -24.24
N ILE A 253 18.53 7.71 -23.85
CA ILE A 253 19.97 7.69 -23.73
C ILE A 253 20.54 6.32 -24.08
N GLY A 254 21.56 6.27 -24.94
CA GLY A 254 22.37 5.09 -25.24
C GLY A 254 23.66 5.07 -24.42
N LEU A 255 24.02 3.87 -23.94
CA LEU A 255 25.19 3.57 -23.12
C LEU A 255 25.90 2.32 -23.66
N LEU A 256 27.22 2.21 -23.52
CA LEU A 256 27.90 0.93 -23.79
C LEU A 256 27.46 -0.14 -22.77
N GLU A 257 27.55 -1.42 -23.16
CA GLU A 257 27.22 -2.55 -22.29
C GLU A 257 27.99 -2.52 -20.97
N GLU A 258 29.29 -2.23 -20.99
CA GLU A 258 30.08 -2.13 -19.75
C GLU A 258 29.63 -0.98 -18.85
N GLU A 259 29.27 0.16 -19.43
CA GLU A 259 28.76 1.32 -18.68
C GLU A 259 27.41 0.97 -18.07
N HIS A 260 26.54 0.32 -18.85
CA HIS A 260 25.26 -0.20 -18.40
C HIS A 260 25.43 -1.21 -17.25
N LEU A 261 26.33 -2.18 -17.36
CA LEU A 261 26.61 -3.16 -16.31
C LEU A 261 27.21 -2.50 -15.06
N LYS A 262 28.15 -1.56 -15.21
CA LYS A 262 28.70 -0.77 -14.09
C LYS A 262 27.60 0.02 -13.38
N ILE A 263 26.61 0.46 -14.14
CA ILE A 263 25.42 1.13 -13.64
C ILE A 263 24.49 0.14 -12.90
N GLU A 264 24.31 -1.09 -13.39
CA GLU A 264 23.40 -2.09 -12.79
C GLU A 264 24.00 -2.91 -11.62
N ALA A 265 25.33 -3.08 -11.55
CA ALA A 265 25.96 -4.18 -10.81
C ALA A 265 25.82 -4.20 -9.27
N SER A 266 25.50 -3.12 -8.56
CA SER A 266 25.39 -3.17 -7.08
C SER A 266 24.86 -1.86 -6.47
N PRO A 267 23.91 -1.81 -5.52
CA PRO A 267 23.52 -0.57 -4.84
C PRO A 267 24.65 0.11 -4.04
N GLN A 268 25.67 -0.66 -3.62
CA GLN A 268 26.84 -0.16 -2.89
C GLN A 268 27.93 0.37 -3.82
N ASP A 269 28.11 -0.24 -4.99
CA ASP A 269 29.18 0.08 -5.95
C ASP A 269 28.67 0.77 -7.21
N ALA A 270 27.34 0.91 -7.33
CA ALA A 270 26.72 1.60 -8.43
C ALA A 270 27.25 3.03 -8.43
N HIS A 271 27.75 3.42 -9.60
CA HIS A 271 28.20 4.77 -9.86
C HIS A 271 27.16 5.74 -9.27
N PRO A 272 27.55 6.83 -8.56
CA PRO A 272 26.60 7.79 -8.02
C PRO A 272 25.55 8.23 -9.04
N LEU A 273 25.97 8.31 -10.32
CA LEU A 273 25.08 8.53 -11.45
C LEU A 273 23.91 7.54 -11.52
N TRP A 274 23.99 6.27 -11.12
CA TRP A 274 22.86 5.33 -11.09
C TRP A 274 21.82 5.65 -10.02
N LYS A 275 22.24 6.00 -8.80
CA LYS A 275 21.30 6.47 -7.74
C LYS A 275 20.64 7.77 -8.17
N ILE A 276 21.40 8.60 -8.89
CA ILE A 276 20.99 9.84 -9.55
C ILE A 276 20.19 9.58 -10.84
N TRP A 277 20.30 8.43 -11.48
CA TRP A 277 19.61 8.04 -12.73
C TRP A 277 18.27 7.40 -12.46
N GLN A 278 18.19 6.54 -11.45
CA GLN A 278 16.90 6.14 -10.89
C GLN A 278 16.18 7.33 -10.24
N ALA A 279 16.92 8.40 -9.88
CA ALA A 279 16.38 9.63 -9.32
C ALA A 279 16.50 10.87 -10.23
N TYR A 280 16.77 10.71 -11.54
CA TYR A 280 16.92 11.75 -12.60
C TYR A 280 18.28 12.49 -12.79
N PRO A 281 19.05 12.21 -13.85
CA PRO A 281 20.37 12.82 -14.09
C PRO A 281 20.33 14.18 -14.81
N ASP A 282 19.28 14.47 -15.58
CA ASP A 282 19.19 15.66 -16.45
C ASP A 282 17.87 16.47 -16.28
N PHE A 283 17.02 16.16 -15.29
CA PHE A 283 15.57 16.38 -15.44
C PHE A 283 14.94 17.65 -14.85
N ALA A 284 15.71 18.68 -14.54
CA ALA A 284 15.12 20.02 -14.34
C ALA A 284 15.87 21.08 -15.14
N VAL A 285 15.90 20.91 -16.47
CA VAL A 285 15.85 22.00 -17.47
C VAL A 285 17.03 22.97 -17.58
N SER A 286 18.07 22.93 -16.74
CA SER A 286 19.31 23.67 -17.01
C SER A 286 20.54 22.76 -16.90
N HIS A 287 21.08 22.39 -18.06
CA HIS A 287 22.18 21.46 -18.28
C HIS A 287 23.55 21.94 -17.73
N GLY A 288 23.70 22.34 -16.46
CA GLY A 288 25.02 22.83 -16.05
C GLY A 288 25.41 22.97 -14.59
N ASN A 289 24.59 22.61 -13.59
CA ASN A 289 24.88 23.09 -12.24
C ASN A 289 24.71 22.12 -11.06
N LEU A 290 24.25 20.88 -11.23
CA LEU A 290 24.16 19.95 -10.09
C LEU A 290 25.53 19.31 -9.80
N THR A 291 25.93 19.29 -8.53
CA THR A 291 27.18 18.65 -8.09
C THR A 291 26.89 17.37 -7.33
N HIS A 292 27.90 16.51 -7.13
CA HIS A 292 27.76 15.29 -6.32
C HIS A 292 27.20 15.57 -4.91
N SER A 293 27.53 16.72 -4.32
CA SER A 293 27.01 17.12 -3.01
C SER A 293 25.51 17.38 -2.99
N ASP A 294 24.90 17.82 -4.09
CA ASP A 294 23.44 18.01 -4.16
C ASP A 294 22.70 16.67 -3.93
N PHE A 295 23.33 15.55 -4.30
CA PHE A 295 22.74 14.22 -4.19
C PHE A 295 22.96 13.53 -2.85
N SER A 296 23.75 14.13 -1.96
CA SER A 296 23.93 13.62 -0.59
C SER A 296 22.63 13.59 0.23
N CYS A 297 21.57 14.27 -0.24
CA CYS A 297 20.26 14.30 0.42
C CYS A 297 19.35 13.09 0.09
N PHE A 298 19.75 12.22 -0.84
CA PHE A 298 19.00 11.01 -1.18
C PHE A 298 19.39 9.85 -0.28
N ASN A 299 18.41 9.03 0.11
CA ASN A 299 18.64 7.77 0.80
C ASN A 299 18.98 6.64 -0.19
N ASP A 300 19.30 5.45 0.33
CA ASP A 300 19.65 4.26 -0.46
C ASP A 300 18.54 3.78 -1.42
N ARG A 301 17.31 4.28 -1.26
CA ARG A 301 16.17 4.00 -2.14
C ARG A 301 15.98 5.06 -3.22
N GLY A 302 16.89 6.02 -3.36
CA GLY A 302 16.75 7.14 -4.28
C GLY A 302 15.63 8.10 -3.88
N GLN A 303 15.30 8.19 -2.58
CA GLN A 303 14.28 9.10 -2.07
C GLN A 303 14.90 10.22 -1.22
N ILE A 304 14.36 11.43 -1.33
CA ILE A 304 14.74 12.59 -0.54
C ILE A 304 13.75 12.77 0.60
N GLN A 305 14.27 12.88 1.82
CA GLN A 305 13.50 13.43 2.93
C GLN A 305 13.51 14.95 2.80
N PRO A 306 12.35 15.61 2.66
CA PRO A 306 12.29 17.04 2.40
C PRO A 306 12.51 17.85 3.70
N ILE A 307 13.69 17.73 4.30
CA ILE A 307 14.11 18.51 5.46
C ILE A 307 14.91 19.72 5.00
N ASN A 308 14.79 20.86 5.72
CA ASN A 308 15.55 22.09 5.45
C ASN A 308 15.38 22.66 4.02
N TYR A 309 14.25 22.39 3.35
CA TYR A 309 13.95 22.97 2.06
C TYR A 309 13.66 24.47 2.17
N LYS A 310 13.85 25.19 1.07
CA LYS A 310 13.53 26.61 0.95
C LYS A 310 12.40 26.80 -0.07
N ILE A 311 11.45 27.67 0.25
CA ILE A 311 10.45 28.13 -0.72
C ILE A 311 11.05 29.23 -1.57
N ARG A 312 10.91 29.12 -2.89
CA ARG A 312 11.37 30.12 -3.86
C ARG A 312 10.33 30.34 -4.95
N LYS A 313 10.34 31.53 -5.53
CA LYS A 313 9.67 31.79 -6.81
C LYS A 313 10.43 31.06 -7.91
N ALA A 314 9.69 30.51 -8.87
CA ALA A 314 10.24 29.86 -10.04
C ALA A 314 9.55 30.36 -11.32
N THR A 315 10.15 30.04 -12.46
CA THR A 315 9.63 30.31 -13.80
C THR A 315 8.97 29.07 -14.39
N CYS A 316 8.24 29.21 -15.50
CA CYS A 316 7.73 28.07 -16.25
C CYS A 316 8.85 27.12 -16.67
N GLN A 317 10.01 27.66 -17.07
CA GLN A 317 11.11 26.86 -17.59
C GLN A 317 11.66 25.93 -16.51
N ASP A 318 11.79 26.42 -15.27
CA ASP A 318 12.33 25.66 -14.15
C ASP A 318 11.52 24.38 -13.85
N ILE A 319 10.21 24.42 -14.09
CA ILE A 319 9.29 23.35 -13.64
C ILE A 319 8.69 22.54 -14.79
N LYS A 320 8.83 22.99 -16.05
CA LYS A 320 8.13 22.44 -17.22
C LYS A 320 8.35 20.94 -17.35
N THR A 321 9.60 20.50 -17.23
CA THR A 321 9.97 19.10 -17.41
C THR A 321 9.51 18.25 -16.24
N ILE A 322 9.65 18.70 -14.99
CA ILE A 322 9.09 17.96 -13.84
C ILE A 322 7.58 17.79 -13.99
N LEU A 323 6.84 18.87 -14.28
CA LEU A 323 5.38 18.77 -14.43
C LEU A 323 4.94 17.87 -15.60
N ARG A 324 5.67 17.88 -16.72
CA ARG A 324 5.37 17.04 -17.88
C ARG A 324 5.32 15.55 -17.54
N TYR A 325 6.14 15.11 -16.58
CA TYR A 325 6.29 13.70 -16.28
C TYR A 325 5.72 13.29 -14.91
N GLU A 326 5.89 14.11 -13.88
CA GLU A 326 5.44 13.81 -12.50
C GLU A 326 3.96 14.18 -12.26
N HIS A 327 3.43 15.18 -12.95
CA HIS A 327 2.03 15.58 -12.78
C HIS A 327 1.14 14.94 -13.84
N TYR A 328 0.00 14.37 -13.45
CA TYR A 328 -0.88 13.61 -14.33
C TYR A 328 -1.41 14.43 -15.53
N LEU A 329 -1.55 15.75 -15.39
CA LEU A 329 -1.92 16.65 -16.49
C LEU A 329 -0.77 17.00 -17.43
N GLY A 330 0.49 16.88 -17.02
CA GLY A 330 1.65 17.10 -17.89
C GLY A 330 1.88 18.54 -18.38
N THR A 331 1.09 19.53 -17.94
CA THR A 331 1.10 20.90 -18.49
C THR A 331 1.20 21.97 -17.40
N VAL A 332 1.89 23.07 -17.73
CA VAL A 332 1.90 24.31 -16.93
C VAL A 332 0.70 25.19 -17.34
N PRO A 333 -0.28 25.46 -16.46
CA PRO A 333 -1.42 26.32 -16.78
C PRO A 333 -1.03 27.81 -16.72
N PRO A 334 -1.91 28.73 -17.19
CA PRO A 334 -1.81 30.15 -16.87
C PRO A 334 -1.70 30.36 -15.35
N HIS A 335 -0.78 31.22 -14.93
CA HIS A 335 -0.41 31.37 -13.53
C HIS A 335 -0.08 32.84 -13.21
N SER A 336 -0.26 33.18 -11.94
CA SER A 336 0.19 34.44 -11.35
C SER A 336 1.45 34.23 -10.52
N LEU A 337 1.62 33.03 -9.94
CA LEU A 337 2.73 32.70 -9.06
C LEU A 337 3.07 31.22 -9.15
N ILE A 338 4.35 30.92 -9.34
CA ILE A 338 4.91 29.56 -9.21
C ILE A 338 5.82 29.56 -8.00
N LEU A 339 5.54 28.66 -7.06
CA LEU A 339 6.39 28.39 -5.90
C LEU A 339 6.99 26.99 -5.99
N THR A 340 8.27 26.89 -5.69
CA THR A 340 8.98 25.62 -5.57
C THR A 340 9.56 25.47 -4.17
N ALA A 341 9.50 24.26 -3.62
CA ALA A 341 10.35 23.87 -2.50
C ALA A 341 11.66 23.28 -3.06
N THR A 342 12.80 23.75 -2.56
CA THR A 342 14.12 23.32 -3.04
C THR A 342 15.05 22.90 -1.91
N ILE A 343 15.79 21.80 -2.08
CA ILE A 343 16.94 21.41 -1.26
C ILE A 343 18.18 21.59 -2.13
N GLY A 344 19.04 22.56 -1.78
CA GLY A 344 20.10 23.00 -2.68
C GLY A 344 19.50 23.46 -4.01
N LYS A 345 19.84 22.76 -5.09
CA LYS A 345 19.33 22.98 -6.45
C LYS A 345 18.18 22.04 -6.85
N ILE A 346 17.81 21.08 -6.00
CA ILE A 346 16.80 20.06 -6.31
C ILE A 346 15.42 20.57 -5.94
N ILE A 347 14.47 20.52 -6.88
CA ILE A 347 13.06 20.83 -6.63
C ILE A 347 12.38 19.61 -5.98
N VAL A 348 11.80 19.78 -4.80
CA VAL A 348 11.07 18.73 -4.06
C VAL A 348 9.56 18.99 -3.99
N GLY A 349 9.10 20.15 -4.44
CA GLY A 349 7.68 20.46 -4.52
C GLY A 349 7.42 21.61 -5.48
N ILE A 350 6.29 21.58 -6.17
CA ILE A 350 5.84 22.61 -7.10
C ILE A 350 4.38 22.95 -6.77
N ALA A 351 4.09 24.23 -6.59
CA ALA A 351 2.75 24.76 -6.43
C ALA A 351 2.54 25.93 -7.40
N ILE A 352 1.46 25.88 -8.18
CA ILE A 352 1.11 26.92 -9.15
C ILE A 352 -0.20 27.57 -8.73
N PHE A 353 -0.15 28.88 -8.52
CA PHE A 353 -1.29 29.71 -8.18
C PHE A 353 -1.60 30.67 -9.32
N GLY A 354 -2.88 30.93 -9.56
CA GLY A 354 -3.32 31.92 -10.54
C GLY A 354 -4.83 32.11 -10.50
N ARG A 355 -5.41 32.77 -11.49
CA ARG A 355 -6.87 32.89 -11.60
C ARG A 355 -7.57 31.58 -11.98
N GLY A 356 -6.82 30.55 -12.37
CA GLY A 356 -7.40 29.28 -12.80
C GLY A 356 -8.20 29.39 -14.09
N ALA A 357 -8.97 28.34 -14.39
CA ALA A 357 -9.86 28.31 -15.56
C ALA A 357 -11.25 28.91 -15.27
N ASN A 358 -11.55 29.20 -14.01
CA ASN A 358 -12.85 29.68 -13.59
C ASN A 358 -12.88 31.22 -13.59
N GLN A 359 -13.57 31.78 -14.58
CA GLN A 359 -13.74 33.23 -14.76
C GLN A 359 -14.53 33.92 -13.63
N TYR A 360 -15.22 33.15 -12.78
CA TYR A 360 -16.02 33.67 -11.66
C TYR A 360 -15.20 33.84 -10.37
N ILE A 361 -13.90 33.54 -10.39
CA ILE A 361 -13.02 33.78 -9.25
C ILE A 361 -12.78 35.28 -9.11
N SER A 362 -13.01 35.82 -7.91
CA SER A 362 -12.81 37.24 -7.62
C SER A 362 -11.34 37.65 -7.80
N LYS A 363 -11.09 38.94 -8.06
CA LYS A 363 -9.73 39.44 -8.36
C LYS A 363 -8.74 39.24 -7.22
N ASP A 364 -9.24 39.17 -5.98
CA ASP A 364 -8.50 38.94 -4.73
C ASP A 364 -8.42 37.46 -4.33
N THR A 365 -8.80 36.55 -5.22
CA THR A 365 -8.74 35.10 -5.01
C THR A 365 -7.80 34.45 -6.02
N TRP A 366 -6.94 33.56 -5.55
CA TRP A 366 -6.16 32.66 -6.42
C TRP A 366 -6.57 31.19 -6.25
N GLU A 367 -6.57 30.46 -7.36
CA GLU A 367 -6.69 29.01 -7.42
C GLU A 367 -5.29 28.36 -7.39
N LEU A 368 -5.12 27.34 -6.53
CA LEU A 368 -4.03 26.37 -6.64
C LEU A 368 -4.33 25.43 -7.81
N THR A 369 -3.83 25.80 -8.99
CA THR A 369 -4.08 25.08 -10.24
C THR A 369 -3.26 23.79 -10.35
N ARG A 370 -2.04 23.75 -9.78
CA ARG A 370 -1.20 22.54 -9.77
C ARG A 370 -0.51 22.41 -8.42
N LEU A 371 -0.50 21.18 -7.91
CA LEU A 371 0.33 20.77 -6.78
C LEU A 371 1.04 19.48 -7.19
N CYS A 372 2.36 19.51 -7.27
CA CYS A 372 3.17 18.38 -7.66
C CYS A 372 4.24 18.12 -6.61
N THR A 373 4.27 16.89 -6.10
CA THR A 373 5.35 16.37 -5.28
C THR A 373 6.01 15.25 -6.07
N PRO A 374 7.24 15.48 -6.60
CA PRO A 374 7.95 14.49 -7.38
C PRO A 374 8.08 13.15 -6.66
N TYR A 375 8.17 12.06 -7.42
CA TYR A 375 8.13 10.71 -6.89
C TYR A 375 9.27 10.37 -5.93
N TYR A 376 10.44 10.98 -6.13
CA TYR A 376 11.59 10.81 -5.22
C TYR A 376 11.37 11.45 -3.85
N VAL A 377 10.33 12.26 -3.64
CA VAL A 377 10.12 12.91 -2.35
C VAL A 377 9.30 12.02 -1.43
N VAL A 378 9.82 11.76 -0.23
CA VAL A 378 9.13 10.98 0.78
C VAL A 378 7.82 11.69 1.18
N ARG A 379 6.73 10.92 1.28
CA ARG A 379 5.40 11.41 1.63
C ARG A 379 5.14 11.22 3.14
N PRO A 380 4.37 12.11 3.81
CA PRO A 380 3.46 13.12 3.25
C PRO A 380 3.98 14.58 3.26
N PHE A 381 4.89 14.92 2.33
CA PHE A 381 5.43 16.28 2.18
C PHE A 381 4.43 17.35 1.73
N SER A 382 3.49 17.00 0.84
CA SER A 382 2.67 17.98 0.11
C SER A 382 1.86 18.91 1.01
N CYS A 383 1.49 18.47 2.22
CA CYS A 383 0.69 19.25 3.16
C CYS A 383 1.51 20.37 3.81
N GLU A 384 2.72 20.05 4.25
CA GLU A 384 3.66 21.00 4.86
C GLU A 384 4.09 22.03 3.82
N PHE A 385 4.48 21.57 2.64
CA PHE A 385 4.83 22.43 1.51
C PHE A 385 3.72 23.43 1.17
N LEU A 386 2.47 22.95 1.11
CA LEU A 386 1.33 23.81 0.83
C LEU A 386 1.11 24.85 1.94
N SER A 387 1.28 24.48 3.20
CA SER A 387 1.22 25.43 4.33
C SER A 387 2.26 26.53 4.20
N GLN A 388 3.50 26.19 3.80
CA GLN A 388 4.56 27.18 3.58
C GLN A 388 4.25 28.10 2.39
N CYS A 389 3.63 27.57 1.32
CA CYS A 389 3.16 28.38 0.20
C CYS A 389 2.11 29.41 0.65
N CYS A 390 1.15 29.01 1.49
CA CYS A 390 0.15 29.93 2.03
C CYS A 390 0.79 31.05 2.85
N THR A 391 1.77 30.72 3.71
CA THR A 391 2.55 31.71 4.48
C THR A 391 3.29 32.68 3.55
N TYR A 392 3.92 32.16 2.49
CA TYR A 392 4.60 32.98 1.49
C TYR A 392 3.63 33.96 0.82
N ILE A 393 2.47 33.49 0.37
CA ILE A 393 1.46 34.33 -0.31
C ILE A 393 0.96 35.41 0.64
N LYS A 394 0.56 35.05 1.87
CA LYS A 394 0.08 36.02 2.87
C LYS A 394 1.08 37.14 3.14
N LYS A 395 2.39 36.82 3.13
CA LYS A 395 3.46 37.79 3.37
C LYS A 395 3.74 38.69 2.17
N ASN A 396 3.67 38.17 0.95
CA ASN A 396 4.17 38.85 -0.26
C ASN A 396 3.07 39.35 -1.22
N HIS A 397 1.82 38.93 -1.00
CA HIS A 397 0.67 39.22 -1.86
C HIS A 397 -0.55 39.53 -0.97
N ASN A 398 -0.49 40.67 -0.28
CA ASN A 398 -1.51 41.09 0.70
C ASN A 398 -2.86 41.45 0.05
N ASP A 399 -2.87 41.68 -1.27
CA ASP A 399 -4.05 41.86 -2.11
C ASP A 399 -4.86 40.57 -2.27
N ILE A 400 -4.22 39.41 -2.14
CA ILE A 400 -4.87 38.10 -2.23
C ILE A 400 -5.46 37.72 -0.88
N LYS A 401 -6.80 37.72 -0.78
CA LYS A 401 -7.57 37.44 0.43
C LYS A 401 -7.94 35.97 0.56
N HIS A 402 -8.11 35.27 -0.56
CA HIS A 402 -8.56 33.88 -0.57
C HIS A 402 -7.71 33.00 -1.48
N LEU A 403 -7.54 31.75 -1.04
CA LEU A 403 -6.97 30.68 -1.85
C LEU A 403 -8.01 29.57 -1.98
N ILE A 404 -8.20 29.08 -3.20
CA ILE A 404 -9.10 27.96 -3.48
C ILE A 404 -8.37 26.86 -4.25
N ALA A 405 -8.87 25.63 -4.15
CA ALA A 405 -8.30 24.48 -4.84
C ALA A 405 -9.44 23.50 -5.17
N TYR A 406 -9.29 22.79 -6.27
CA TYR A 406 -10.22 21.74 -6.69
C TYR A 406 -9.52 20.39 -6.61
N ALA A 407 -10.14 19.43 -5.91
CA ALA A 407 -9.70 18.05 -5.92
C ALA A 407 -10.29 17.35 -7.15
N ASP A 408 -9.44 16.88 -8.05
CA ASP A 408 -9.88 16.18 -9.25
C ASP A 408 -10.29 14.73 -8.95
N SER A 409 -11.59 14.50 -8.80
CA SER A 409 -12.14 13.17 -8.52
C SER A 409 -11.92 12.19 -9.66
N ALA A 410 -11.73 12.65 -10.90
CA ALA A 410 -11.49 11.78 -12.06
C ALA A 410 -10.22 10.95 -11.87
N VAL A 411 -9.19 11.54 -11.28
CA VAL A 411 -7.94 10.85 -10.94
C VAL A 411 -7.91 10.32 -9.50
N GLY A 412 -9.08 10.16 -8.88
CA GLY A 412 -9.23 9.58 -7.54
C GLY A 412 -8.79 10.50 -6.41
N HIS A 413 -8.59 11.80 -6.68
CA HIS A 413 -8.26 12.75 -5.63
C HIS A 413 -9.52 13.12 -4.83
N ASN A 414 -9.46 12.93 -3.51
CA ASN A 414 -10.56 13.24 -2.60
C ASN A 414 -10.32 14.50 -1.76
N GLY A 415 -9.27 15.28 -2.09
CA GLY A 415 -8.88 16.49 -1.35
C GLY A 415 -8.23 16.25 0.01
N GLY A 416 -7.78 15.02 0.31
CA GLY A 416 -7.13 14.69 1.58
C GLY A 416 -5.92 15.58 1.91
N VAL A 417 -5.08 15.88 0.91
CA VAL A 417 -3.92 16.79 1.07
C VAL A 417 -4.35 18.18 1.54
N TYR A 418 -5.43 18.73 0.95
CA TYR A 418 -5.93 20.06 1.33
C TYR A 418 -6.49 20.08 2.76
N ARG A 419 -7.26 19.05 3.14
CA ARG A 419 -7.76 18.92 4.52
C ARG A 419 -6.63 18.82 5.53
N MET A 420 -5.60 18.03 5.24
CA MET A 420 -4.41 17.90 6.10
C MET A 420 -3.62 19.21 6.18
N ALA A 421 -3.61 20.02 5.12
CA ALA A 421 -3.05 21.37 5.11
C ALA A 421 -3.96 22.43 5.76
N LYS A 422 -5.04 22.03 6.46
CA LYS A 422 -6.02 22.90 7.14
C LYS A 422 -6.87 23.78 6.20
N TRP A 423 -7.11 23.34 4.97
CA TRP A 423 -8.03 24.02 4.07
C TRP A 423 -9.47 23.60 4.37
N SER A 424 -10.38 24.57 4.41
CA SER A 424 -11.81 24.33 4.61
C SER A 424 -12.47 23.80 3.34
N LYS A 425 -13.30 22.76 3.49
CA LYS A 425 -14.10 22.25 2.37
C LYS A 425 -15.25 23.21 2.09
N ALA A 426 -15.20 23.91 0.96
CA ALA A 426 -16.26 24.83 0.56
C ALA A 426 -17.49 24.13 -0.05
N GLY A 427 -17.30 23.01 -0.75
CA GLY A 427 -18.40 22.32 -1.41
C GLY A 427 -17.94 21.09 -2.19
N LYS A 428 -18.82 20.60 -3.07
CA LYS A 428 -18.52 19.55 -4.05
C LYS A 428 -19.06 20.03 -5.39
N THR A 429 -18.23 20.01 -6.42
CA THR A 429 -18.69 20.17 -7.79
C THR A 429 -19.23 18.84 -8.30
N GLU A 430 -20.22 18.87 -9.19
CA GLU A 430 -20.63 17.66 -9.91
C GLU A 430 -19.42 17.03 -10.61
N SER A 431 -19.44 15.70 -10.74
CA SER A 431 -18.44 15.00 -11.53
C SER A 431 -18.43 15.59 -12.93
N SER A 432 -17.23 15.84 -13.44
CA SER A 432 -17.08 16.24 -14.84
C SER A 432 -17.17 14.99 -15.73
N TYR A 433 -16.81 15.15 -16.99
CA TYR A 433 -16.56 14.05 -17.89
C TYR A 433 -15.41 14.42 -18.81
N MET A 434 -14.79 13.39 -19.38
CA MET A 434 -13.76 13.53 -20.39
C MET A 434 -14.20 12.86 -21.68
N TYR A 435 -13.50 13.16 -22.76
CA TYR A 435 -13.61 12.43 -24.01
C TYR A 435 -12.36 11.56 -24.18
N PHE A 436 -12.53 10.30 -24.54
CA PHE A 436 -11.46 9.45 -25.03
C PHE A 436 -11.45 9.52 -26.56
N ASP A 437 -10.28 9.83 -27.12
CA ASP A 437 -10.05 9.82 -28.56
C ASP A 437 -9.50 8.44 -28.95
N PRO A 438 -10.27 7.57 -29.64
CA PRO A 438 -9.81 6.23 -29.99
C PRO A 438 -8.73 6.22 -31.08
N ILE A 439 -8.50 7.36 -31.76
CA ILE A 439 -7.49 7.50 -32.80
C ILE A 439 -6.14 7.88 -32.18
N THR A 440 -6.14 8.86 -31.28
CA THR A 440 -4.91 9.31 -30.61
C THR A 440 -4.63 8.58 -29.29
N PHE A 441 -5.62 7.86 -28.77
CA PHE A 441 -5.64 7.24 -27.45
C PHE A 441 -5.44 8.24 -26.30
N GLU A 442 -5.84 9.48 -26.50
CA GLU A 442 -5.72 10.55 -25.51
C GLU A 442 -7.04 10.84 -24.80
N LEU A 443 -6.95 11.11 -23.50
CA LEU A 443 -8.03 11.73 -22.74
C LEU A 443 -8.03 13.24 -23.00
N LYS A 444 -9.13 13.73 -23.56
CA LYS A 444 -9.38 15.14 -23.84
C LYS A 444 -10.41 15.69 -22.85
N HIS A 445 -10.11 16.85 -22.26
CA HIS A 445 -11.08 17.54 -21.42
C HIS A 445 -12.28 17.99 -22.27
N LYS A 446 -13.50 18.02 -21.72
CA LYS A 446 -14.72 18.43 -22.45
C LYS A 446 -14.61 19.78 -23.16
N SER A 447 -13.75 20.67 -22.66
CA SER A 447 -13.45 21.96 -23.32
C SER A 447 -12.87 21.83 -24.72
N CYS A 448 -12.28 20.69 -25.11
CA CYS A 448 -11.80 20.46 -26.48
C CYS A 448 -12.92 20.42 -27.53
N CYS A 449 -14.17 20.25 -27.07
CA CYS A 449 -15.38 20.24 -27.88
C CYS A 449 -16.27 21.46 -27.60
N ARG A 450 -15.80 22.46 -26.82
CA ARG A 450 -16.56 23.71 -26.64
C ARG A 450 -16.68 24.42 -27.99
N ARG A 451 -17.79 25.16 -28.16
CA ARG A 451 -18.08 25.98 -29.34
C ARG A 451 -16.82 26.76 -29.75
N ILE A 452 -16.28 26.39 -30.91
CA ILE A 452 -15.28 27.19 -31.61
C ILE A 452 -16.04 28.40 -32.14
N ALA A 453 -15.52 29.61 -31.93
CA ALA A 453 -16.15 30.81 -32.45
C ALA A 453 -16.39 30.65 -33.97
N GLY A 454 -17.64 30.85 -34.41
CA GLY A 454 -18.05 30.65 -35.81
C GLY A 454 -18.51 29.23 -36.19
N VAL A 455 -18.47 28.26 -35.27
CA VAL A 455 -18.98 26.90 -35.52
C VAL A 455 -20.32 26.71 -34.79
N ASP A 456 -21.41 26.64 -35.54
CA ASP A 456 -22.74 26.33 -34.98
C ASP A 456 -22.95 24.83 -34.79
N LYS A 457 -22.07 24.22 -34.00
CA LYS A 457 -22.21 22.82 -33.55
C LYS A 457 -22.18 22.79 -32.04
N THR A 458 -23.05 21.97 -31.48
CA THR A 458 -23.03 21.62 -30.05
C THR A 458 -21.82 20.77 -29.72
N GLU A 459 -21.44 20.74 -28.43
CA GLU A 459 -20.35 19.88 -27.96
C GLU A 459 -20.54 18.41 -28.36
N LYS A 460 -21.78 17.90 -28.27
CA LYS A 460 -22.15 16.54 -28.65
C LYS A 460 -21.98 16.28 -30.15
N GLN A 461 -22.32 17.25 -31.00
CA GLN A 461 -22.11 17.11 -32.44
C GLN A 461 -20.63 17.06 -32.78
N ILE A 462 -19.82 17.93 -32.17
CA ILE A 462 -18.36 17.96 -32.36
C ILE A 462 -17.72 16.65 -31.87
N SER A 463 -18.17 16.12 -30.73
CA SER A 463 -17.63 14.87 -30.20
C SER A 463 -17.96 13.69 -31.12
N VAL A 464 -19.18 13.60 -31.64
CA VAL A 464 -19.60 12.55 -32.58
C VAL A 464 -18.84 12.63 -33.90
N GLU A 465 -18.72 13.83 -34.47
CA GLU A 465 -17.96 14.06 -35.72
C GLU A 465 -16.49 13.66 -35.59
N ARG A 466 -15.90 13.85 -34.41
CA ARG A 466 -14.51 13.46 -34.12
C ARG A 466 -14.36 12.02 -33.63
N GLY A 467 -15.45 11.25 -33.54
CA GLY A 467 -15.43 9.88 -33.03
C GLY A 467 -15.02 9.78 -31.54
N LEU A 468 -15.24 10.82 -30.75
CA LEU A 468 -14.86 10.87 -29.35
C LEU A 468 -15.84 10.13 -28.45
N ILE A 469 -15.33 9.32 -27.54
CA ILE A 469 -16.12 8.52 -26.60
C ILE A 469 -16.23 9.27 -25.27
N LYS A 470 -17.44 9.56 -24.81
CA LYS A 470 -17.67 10.26 -23.53
C LYS A 470 -17.46 9.31 -22.35
N ILE A 471 -16.55 9.67 -21.44
CA ILE A 471 -16.21 8.92 -20.22
C ILE A 471 -16.68 9.72 -19.00
N GLN A 472 -17.57 9.13 -18.19
CA GLN A 472 -17.95 9.72 -16.91
C GLN A 472 -16.84 9.51 -15.88
N THR A 473 -16.52 10.55 -15.11
CA THR A 473 -15.42 10.56 -14.13
C THR A 473 -15.87 10.50 -12.69
#